data_AF-A0A7V5YZV4-F1
#
_entry.id   AF-A0A7V5YZV4-F1
#
_cell.length_a   1.000
_cell.length_b   1.000
_cell.length_c   1.000
_cell.angle_alpha   90.00
_cell.angle_beta   90.00
_cell.angle_gamma   90.00
#
_symmetry.space_group_name_H-M   'P 1'
#
loop_
_entity.id
_entity.type
_entity.pdbx_description
1 polymer ?
#
loop_
_entity_poly.entity_id
_entity_poly.type
_entity_poly.pdbx_seq_one_letter_code
_entity_poly.pdbx_strand_id
1 'polypeptide(L)'
;MFKRVARIALLYLAWATSGVLALYAALQVWELVKSLYVALRLNPWGLAVVSNASIVLLGLAALAAIIYLEHWYGEALARGRLLRRFVQVTAVEVACALVAGGMALLL
;
A
#
# COMPACT_ATOMS: atom_id res chain seq x y z
N MET A 1 14.24 25.22 18.00
CA MET A 1 13.03 24.36 18.17
C MET A 1 12.26 24.14 16.86
N PHE A 2 11.96 25.18 16.08
CA PHE A 2 11.18 25.08 14.83
C PHE A 2 11.65 24.00 13.84
N LYS A 3 12.97 23.89 13.59
CA LYS A 3 13.57 22.87 12.70
C LYS A 3 13.32 21.41 13.17
N ARG A 4 13.16 21.19 14.47
CA ARG A 4 12.91 19.86 15.05
C ARG A 4 11.44 19.48 14.87
N VAL A 5 10.53 20.42 15.16
CA VAL A 5 9.08 20.28 14.96
C VAL A 5 8.76 20.04 13.49
N ALA A 6 9.33 20.84 12.57
CA ALA A 6 9.13 20.68 11.13
C ALA A 6 9.61 19.31 10.61
N ARG A 7 10.71 18.77 11.14
CA ARG A 7 11.21 17.45 10.78
C ARG A 7 10.30 16.31 11.23
N ILE A 8 9.72 16.42 12.42
CA ILE A 8 8.75 15.45 12.94
C ILE A 8 7.45 15.51 12.12
N ALA A 9 6.97 16.72 11.82
CA ALA A 9 5.80 16.90 10.96
C ALA A 9 5.99 16.29 9.57
N LEU A 10 7.17 16.47 8.95
CA LEU A 10 7.51 15.85 7.66
C LEU A 10 7.50 14.32 7.72
N LEU A 11 7.95 13.72 8.83
CA LEU A 11 7.90 12.28 9.02
C LEU A 11 6.46 11.77 9.05
N TYR A 12 5.58 12.42 9.83
CA TYR A 12 4.18 12.00 9.90
C TYR A 12 3.42 12.25 8.61
N LEU A 13 3.74 13.32 7.86
CA LEU A 13 3.21 13.54 6.52
C LEU A 13 3.64 12.44 5.54
N ALA A 14 4.93 12.09 5.52
CA ALA A 14 5.46 11.01 4.69
C ALA A 14 4.84 9.65 5.05
N TRP A 15 4.66 9.40 6.35
CA TRP A 15 4.00 8.19 6.83
C TRP A 15 2.53 8.13 6.45
N ALA A 16 1.76 9.21 6.68
CA ALA A 16 0.34 9.26 6.35
C ALA A 16 0.11 9.11 4.84
N THR A 17 0.92 9.76 4.01
CA THR A 17 0.84 9.64 2.55
C THR A 17 1.17 8.23 2.06
N SER A 18 2.21 7.59 2.61
CA SER A 18 2.53 6.19 2.30
C SER A 18 1.41 5.26 2.78
N GLY A 19 0.79 5.52 3.93
CA GLY A 19 -0.32 4.71 4.42
C GLY A 19 -1.55 4.77 3.53
N VAL A 20 -1.89 5.96 3.01
CA VAL A 20 -2.97 6.10 2.03
C VAL A 20 -2.63 5.37 0.73
N LEU A 21 -1.38 5.46 0.25
CA LEU A 21 -0.92 4.75 -0.94
C LEU A 21 -0.94 3.23 -0.76
N ALA A 22 -0.51 2.72 0.39
CA ALA A 22 -0.54 1.30 0.72
C ALA A 22 -1.98 0.75 0.73
N LEU A 23 -2.92 1.50 1.31
CA LEU A 23 -4.35 1.15 1.26
C LEU A 23 -4.89 1.17 -0.18
N TYR A 24 -4.54 2.19 -0.95
CA TYR A 24 -4.94 2.29 -2.35
C TYR A 24 -4.40 1.11 -3.18
N ALA A 25 -3.12 0.76 -3.02
CA ALA A 25 -2.52 -0.40 -3.68
C ALA A 25 -3.21 -1.71 -3.28
N ALA A 26 -3.55 -1.88 -2.00
CA ALA A 26 -4.29 -3.05 -1.52
C ALA A 26 -5.68 -3.17 -2.18
N LEU A 27 -6.39 -2.06 -2.38
CA LEU A 27 -7.67 -2.06 -3.10
C LEU A 27 -7.50 -2.44 -4.57
N GLN A 28 -6.45 -1.95 -5.24
CA GLN A 28 -6.16 -2.34 -6.63
C GLN A 28 -5.85 -3.83 -6.77
N VAL A 29 -5.10 -4.39 -5.83
CA VAL A 29 -4.85 -5.84 -5.79
C VAL A 29 -6.14 -6.62 -5.53
N TRP A 30 -7.04 -6.12 -4.70
CA TRP A 30 -8.33 -6.75 -4.46
C TRP A 30 -9.21 -6.78 -5.72
N GLU A 31 -9.27 -5.68 -6.49
CA GLU A 31 -9.94 -5.66 -7.80
C GLU A 31 -9.28 -6.63 -8.80
N LEU A 32 -7.94 -6.72 -8.79
CA LEU A 32 -7.22 -7.68 -9.61
C LEU A 32 -7.59 -9.13 -9.29
N VAL A 33 -7.72 -9.48 -8.00
CA VAL A 33 -8.13 -10.84 -7.60
C VAL A 33 -9.54 -11.16 -8.10
N LYS A 34 -10.48 -10.21 -8.03
CA LYS A 34 -11.84 -10.40 -8.53
C LYS A 34 -11.88 -10.55 -10.05
N SER A 35 -11.18 -9.69 -10.79
CA SER A 35 -11.10 -9.76 -12.26
C SER A 35 -10.45 -11.07 -12.72
N LEU A 36 -9.36 -11.51 -12.10
CA LEU A 36 -8.75 -12.82 -12.36
C LEU A 36 -9.72 -13.98 -12.12
N TYR A 37 -10.49 -13.93 -11.02
CA TYR A 37 -11.47 -14.97 -10.72
C TYR A 37 -12.55 -15.08 -11.79
N VAL A 38 -13.03 -13.94 -12.29
CA VAL A 38 -14.02 -13.86 -13.38
C VAL A 38 -13.40 -14.31 -14.71
N ALA A 39 -12.19 -13.87 -15.03
CA ALA A 39 -11.47 -14.24 -16.27
C ALA A 39 -11.21 -15.74 -16.37
N LEU A 40 -10.91 -16.41 -15.24
CA LEU A 40 -10.74 -17.87 -15.16
C LEU A 40 -12.07 -18.65 -15.21
N ARG A 41 -13.21 -17.96 -15.32
CA ARG A 41 -14.57 -18.54 -15.33
C ARG A 41 -14.82 -19.49 -14.16
N LEU A 42 -14.30 -19.15 -12.99
CA LEU A 42 -14.48 -19.93 -11.79
C LEU A 42 -15.92 -19.84 -11.27
N ASN A 43 -16.26 -20.75 -10.36
CA ASN A 43 -17.62 -20.90 -9.85
C ASN A 43 -18.10 -19.60 -9.16
N PRO A 44 -19.21 -18.96 -9.59
CA PRO A 44 -19.70 -17.69 -9.05
C PRO A 44 -19.97 -17.74 -7.53
N TRP A 45 -20.31 -18.91 -6.99
CA TRP A 45 -20.55 -19.08 -5.55
C TRP A 45 -19.28 -18.89 -4.70
N GLY A 46 -18.09 -19.13 -5.27
CA GLY A 46 -16.82 -18.94 -4.57
C GLY A 46 -16.27 -17.50 -4.61
N LEU A 47 -16.78 -16.66 -5.52
CA LEU A 47 -16.29 -15.29 -5.71
C LEU A 47 -16.46 -14.43 -4.45
N ALA A 48 -17.61 -14.56 -3.76
CA ALA A 48 -17.86 -13.82 -2.53
C ALA A 48 -16.88 -14.22 -1.41
N VAL A 49 -16.58 -15.51 -1.27
CA VAL A 49 -15.66 -16.02 -0.25
C VAL A 49 -14.24 -15.55 -0.53
N VAL A 50 -13.77 -15.70 -1.78
CA VAL A 50 -12.42 -15.25 -2.17
C VAL A 50 -12.30 -13.75 -1.99
N SER A 51 -13.26 -12.97 -2.49
CA SER A 51 -13.26 -11.51 -2.36
C SER A 51 -13.18 -11.07 -0.89
N ASN A 52 -14.01 -11.63 -0.01
CA ASN A 52 -14.04 -11.26 1.40
C ASN A 52 -12.78 -11.72 2.15
N ALA A 53 -12.26 -12.91 1.84
CA ALA A 53 -11.00 -13.37 2.43
C ALA A 53 -9.81 -12.51 2.00
N SER A 54 -9.75 -12.16 0.70
CA SER A 54 -8.67 -11.35 0.14
C SER A 54 -8.65 -9.94 0.72
N ILE A 55 -9.80 -9.26 0.85
CA ILE A 55 -9.81 -7.90 1.41
C ILE A 55 -9.37 -7.87 2.88
N VAL A 56 -9.72 -8.90 3.67
CA VAL A 56 -9.27 -9.01 5.06
C VAL A 56 -7.76 -9.24 5.13
N LEU A 57 -7.24 -10.18 4.34
CA LEU A 57 -5.80 -10.46 4.30
C LEU A 57 -4.99 -9.26 3.81
N LEU A 58 -5.46 -8.58 2.76
CA LEU A 58 -4.84 -7.38 2.23
C LEU A 58 -4.90 -6.21 3.23
N GLY A 59 -6.02 -6.07 3.96
CA GLY A 59 -6.15 -5.09 5.03
C GLY A 59 -5.15 -5.32 6.16
N LEU A 60 -4.98 -6.58 6.59
CA LEU A 60 -3.97 -6.94 7.60
C LEU A 60 -2.55 -6.70 7.10
N ALA A 61 -2.25 -7.06 5.85
CA ALA A 61 -0.96 -6.81 5.24
C ALA A 61 -0.66 -5.30 5.11
N ALA A 62 -1.63 -4.49 4.69
CA ALA A 62 -1.51 -3.04 4.61
C ALA A 62 -1.30 -2.43 6.00
N LEU A 63 -2.03 -2.89 7.03
CA LEU A 63 -1.84 -2.43 8.39
C LEU A 63 -0.42 -2.75 8.90
N ALA A 64 0.06 -3.96 8.68
CA ALA A 64 1.42 -4.36 9.04
C ALA A 64 2.47 -3.50 8.31
N ALA A 65 2.27 -3.21 7.02
CA ALA A 65 3.13 -2.33 6.25
C ALA A 65 3.15 -0.90 6.79
N ILE A 66 1.99 -0.34 7.16
CA ILE A 66 1.88 1.00 7.74
C ILE A 66 2.65 1.12 9.06
N ILE A 67 2.49 0.14 9.95
CA ILE A 67 3.21 0.10 11.24
C ILE A 67 4.72 -0.02 11.00
N TYR A 68 5.13 -0.88 10.07
CA TYR A 68 6.54 -1.03 9.70
C TYR A 68 7.12 0.26 9.11
N LEU A 69 6.37 0.95 8.25
CA LEU A 69 6.79 2.20 7.62
C LEU A 69 7.00 3.32 8.64
N GLU A 70 6.21 3.37 9.72
CA GLU A 70 6.41 4.34 10.81
C GLU A 70 7.81 4.18 11.42
N HIS A 71 8.16 2.94 11.79
CA HIS A 71 9.46 2.63 12.36
C HIS A 71 10.60 2.92 11.36
N TRP A 72 10.40 2.51 10.10
CA TRP A 72 11.39 2.68 9.04
C TRP A 72 11.67 4.15 8.70
N TYR A 73 10.65 5.00 8.69
CA TYR A 73 10.80 6.45 8.53
C TYR A 73 11.42 7.10 9.77
N GLY A 74 11.12 6.60 10.98
CA GLY A 74 11.78 7.02 12.22
C GLY A 74 13.30 6.88 12.14
N GLU A 75 13.79 5.71 11.74
CA GLU A 75 15.21 5.48 11.51
C GLU A 75 15.78 6.36 10.39
N ALA A 76 15.01 6.57 9.32
CA ALA A 76 15.41 7.38 8.19
C ALA A 76 15.63 8.84 8.57
N LEU A 77 14.76 9.37 9.44
CA LEU A 77 14.86 10.72 9.97
C LEU A 77 16.09 10.89 10.85
N ALA A 78 16.39 9.90 11.71
CA ALA A 78 17.58 9.90 12.54
C ALA A 78 18.88 9.95 11.72
N ARG A 79 18.89 9.30 10.55
CA ARG A 79 20.04 9.28 9.61
C ARG A 79 20.00 10.38 8.55
N GLY A 80 18.99 11.26 8.54
CA GLY A 80 18.84 12.33 7.56
C GLY A 80 18.52 11.89 6.13
N ARG A 81 18.06 10.64 5.93
CA ARG A 81 17.78 10.05 4.60
C ARG A 81 16.28 9.86 4.32
N LEU A 82 15.43 10.61 5.01
CA LEU A 82 13.96 10.46 4.94
C LEU A 82 13.41 10.57 3.52
N LEU A 83 13.78 11.63 2.78
CA LEU A 83 13.30 11.85 1.40
C LEU A 83 13.66 10.69 0.45
N ARG A 84 14.88 10.17 0.56
CA ARG A 84 15.32 9.06 -0.31
C ARG A 84 14.51 7.79 -0.03
N ARG A 85 14.29 7.46 1.24
CA ARG A 85 13.47 6.30 1.63
C ARG A 85 12.00 6.50 1.27
N PHE A 86 11.47 7.71 1.44
CA PHE A 86 10.11 8.06 1.03
C PHE A 86 9.91 7.83 -0.47
N VAL A 87 10.78 8.38 -1.32
CA VAL A 87 10.70 8.18 -2.78
C VAL A 87 10.81 6.70 -3.14
N GLN A 88 11.66 5.93 -2.48
CA GLN A 88 11.75 4.48 -2.72
C GLN A 88 10.45 3.74 -2.38
N VAL A 89 9.87 4.01 -1.22
CA VAL A 89 8.61 3.39 -0.79
C VAL A 89 7.48 3.80 -1.73
N THR A 90 7.31 5.11 -1.97
CA THR A 90 6.29 5.63 -2.89
C THR A 90 6.45 5.06 -4.29
N ALA A 91 7.67 4.93 -4.82
CA ALA A 91 7.89 4.33 -6.13
C ALA A 91 7.43 2.86 -6.16
N VAL A 92 7.69 2.10 -5.10
CA VAL A 92 7.25 0.70 -5.00
C VAL A 92 5.72 0.62 -4.87
N GLU A 93 5.11 1.44 -4.03
CA GLU A 93 3.65 1.48 -3.85
C GLU A 93 2.92 1.86 -5.14
N VAL A 94 3.41 2.88 -5.83
CA VAL A 94 2.87 3.32 -7.13
C VAL A 94 3.09 2.26 -8.20
N ALA A 95 4.26 1.64 -8.27
CA ALA A 95 4.52 0.56 -9.22
C ALA A 95 3.56 -0.62 -9.00
N CYS A 96 3.37 -1.05 -7.74
CA CYS A 96 2.42 -2.10 -7.40
C CYS A 96 0.98 -1.70 -7.79
N ALA A 97 0.55 -0.49 -7.47
CA ALA A 97 -0.78 -0.01 -7.82
C ALA A 97 -1.01 0.06 -9.34
N LEU A 98 -0.03 0.54 -10.10
CA LEU A 98 -0.10 0.62 -11.57
C LEU A 98 -0.12 -0.77 -12.22
N VAL A 99 0.70 -1.71 -11.75
CA VAL A 99 0.71 -3.08 -12.28
C VAL A 99 -0.62 -3.76 -11.96
N ALA A 100 -1.08 -3.67 -10.70
CA ALA A 100 -2.32 -4.30 -10.29
C ALA A 100 -3.55 -3.71 -11.00
N GLY A 101 -3.67 -2.38 -11.03
CA GLY A 101 -4.78 -1.71 -11.71
C GLY A 101 -4.72 -1.87 -13.24
N GLY A 102 -3.53 -1.82 -13.82
CA GLY A 102 -3.33 -2.04 -15.26
C GLY A 102 -3.70 -3.46 -15.68
N MET A 103 -3.30 -4.47 -14.90
CA MET A 103 -3.70 -5.86 -15.16
C MET A 103 -5.20 -6.07 -14.98
N ALA A 104 -5.82 -5.46 -13.97
CA ALA A 104 -7.26 -5.58 -13.72
C ALA A 104 -8.11 -4.97 -14.86
N LEU A 105 -7.60 -3.92 -15.53
CA LEU A 105 -8.24 -3.31 -16.70
C LEU A 105 -8.15 -4.17 -17.98
N LEU A 106 -7.19 -5.08 -18.05
CA LEU A 106 -6.94 -5.92 -19.24
C LEU A 106 -7.65 -7.27 -19.21
N LEU A 107 -8.20 -7.66 -18.05
CA LEU A 107 -8.87 -8.95 -17.79
C LEU A 107 -10.39 -8.80 -17.82
#